data_AF-A0A8J7PID2-F1
#
_entry.id   AF-A0A8J7PID2-F1
#
_cell.length_a   1.000
_cell.length_b   1.000
_cell.length_c   1.000
_cell.angle_alpha   90.00
_cell.angle_beta   90.00
_cell.angle_gamma   90.00
#
_symmetry.space_group_name_H-M   'P 1'
#
loop_
_entity.id
_entity.type
_entity.pdbx_description
1 polymer ?
#
loop_
_entity_poly.entity_id
_entity_poly.type
_entity_poly.pdbx_seq_one_letter_code
_entity_poly.pdbx_strand_id
1 'polypeptide(L)'
;MSNYRQKRRRGATTVALILVIAFFVILPLGLLGFEFARYTLLCAQLRSVTDAATLAGTAALASSPPGYTYTQLHDLAMDVAIQTFQQNSVLTTSFNKSNVQIDRNTGSPLGTPAVNKVNLNFTLLDSTGKPVANGSKDAVTMRLQAIYSDKPVFSSSLLNIGLIETASAVSDGGLPQLDLFLCFDVSGSMDDQTPISLVNRYWNPGTSTVEYKLVSSGKSIYDTFLPTYTGTGLNAVPPQNLSYGAYGAPSNSKPFIFSESSYPAGNALKGLRGNQFTYPAGSIPGLPAATVYPPGALINEQGWPPGNFDPTNTLNAKGNGVDANAYANGFTDLIVPVPSVGAYDFSKYETCVEAARGNMESDAVCLQSQGGTKINPKLPPRQPGYYAAYWAQVEKTLDPMAAARLAAGNFFYTMNISSNAHFGLSAFSDQAGTSASSYWPTTTASCDPAWLHGGSNNFPVPLVNLDKSKSNFDDVNDALNGKGAILPLRPTGKTNIADSLQSALNELTDAAKYRPRAKRAIILFTDGVPNEPGGSSAAAESAAFAKASLANSKGIPIYTIGLSQNATIKPKEDAFLGDNKGGSGKGIAFISGNNAIYVSVTKSADLNKAFQTIARSLVVLQ
;
A
#
# COMPACT_ATOMS: atom_id res chain seq x y z
N MET A 1 50.38 82.68 43.02
CA MET A 1 50.52 81.79 41.84
C MET A 1 50.81 80.31 42.16
N SER A 2 51.11 79.90 43.41
CA SER A 2 51.43 78.50 43.77
C SER A 2 50.21 77.54 43.80
N ASN A 3 49.05 77.98 44.32
CA ASN A 3 47.85 77.13 44.45
C ASN A 3 47.15 76.75 43.12
N TYR A 4 47.41 77.48 42.02
CA TYR A 4 46.88 77.15 40.69
C TYR A 4 47.66 76.00 40.02
N ARG A 5 48.95 75.82 40.35
CA ARG A 5 49.80 74.75 39.81
C ARG A 5 49.52 73.38 40.45
N GLN A 6 49.16 73.34 41.74
CA GLN A 6 48.82 72.07 42.44
C GLN A 6 47.45 71.50 42.03
N LYS A 7 46.43 72.34 41.79
CA LYS A 7 45.12 71.89 41.27
C LYS A 7 45.23 71.28 39.85
N ARG A 8 46.11 71.82 39.00
CA ARG A 8 46.39 71.32 37.64
C ARG A 8 47.08 69.94 37.63
N ARG A 9 47.97 69.67 38.59
CA ARG A 9 48.65 68.36 38.72
C ARG A 9 47.72 67.23 39.16
N ARG A 10 46.82 67.47 40.12
CA ARG A 10 45.82 66.47 40.55
C ARG A 10 44.79 66.17 39.46
N GLY A 11 44.33 67.19 38.73
CA GLY A 11 43.45 67.00 37.57
C GLY A 11 44.13 66.23 36.43
N ALA A 12 45.41 66.51 36.15
CA ALA A 12 46.17 65.79 35.13
C ALA A 12 46.40 64.31 35.47
N THR A 13 46.66 63.95 36.73
CA THR A 13 46.77 62.55 37.15
C THR A 13 45.45 61.80 37.08
N THR A 14 44.32 62.43 37.43
CA THR A 14 43.00 61.80 37.31
C THR A 14 42.64 61.57 35.84
N VAL A 15 42.91 62.55 34.96
CA VAL A 15 42.71 62.40 33.51
C VAL A 15 43.61 61.31 32.93
N ALA A 16 44.88 61.24 33.33
CA ALA A 16 45.79 60.18 32.90
C ALA A 16 45.32 58.79 33.37
N LEU A 17 44.84 58.65 34.61
CA LEU A 17 44.30 57.40 35.13
C LEU A 17 43.03 56.98 34.38
N ILE A 18 42.12 57.92 34.10
CA ILE A 18 40.90 57.65 33.31
C ILE A 18 41.26 57.21 31.89
N LEU A 19 42.22 57.86 31.24
CA LEU A 19 42.69 57.46 29.91
C LEU A 19 43.31 56.07 29.92
N VAL A 20 44.11 55.74 30.94
CA VAL A 20 44.70 54.40 31.09
C VAL A 20 43.62 53.35 31.29
N ILE A 21 42.63 53.58 32.17
CA ILE A 21 41.53 52.64 32.39
C ILE A 21 40.67 52.51 31.12
N ALA A 22 40.37 53.61 30.43
CA ALA A 22 39.58 53.60 29.20
C ALA A 22 40.27 52.79 28.08
N PHE A 23 41.57 53.00 27.85
CA PHE A 23 42.30 52.34 26.77
C PHE A 23 42.77 50.93 27.08
N PHE A 24 43.19 50.64 28.31
CA PHE A 24 43.78 49.35 28.66
C PHE A 24 42.82 48.39 29.37
N VAL A 25 41.66 48.87 29.84
CA VAL A 25 40.67 48.01 30.54
C VAL A 25 39.33 48.03 29.81
N ILE A 26 38.71 49.19 29.62
CA ILE A 26 37.35 49.28 29.05
C ILE A 26 37.35 48.90 27.57
N LEU A 27 38.27 49.45 26.77
CA LEU A 27 38.35 49.16 25.33
C LEU A 27 38.62 47.67 25.03
N PRO A 28 39.64 47.00 25.63
CA PRO A 28 39.86 45.58 25.38
C PRO A 28 38.69 44.69 25.82
N LEU A 29 38.06 45.00 26.95
CA LEU A 29 36.86 44.27 27.41
C LEU A 29 35.67 44.47 26.46
N GLY A 30 35.48 45.68 25.92
CA GLY A 30 34.45 45.95 24.92
C GLY A 30 34.68 45.22 23.60
N LEU A 31 35.93 45.21 23.11
CA LEU A 31 36.30 44.48 21.89
C LEU A 31 36.15 42.96 22.07
N LEU A 32 36.53 42.44 23.24
CA LEU A 32 36.33 41.02 23.58
C LEU A 32 34.84 40.67 23.67
N GLY A 33 34.04 41.53 24.31
CA GLY A 33 32.59 41.36 24.39
C GLY A 33 31.92 41.36 23.01
N PHE A 34 32.39 42.20 22.09
CA PHE A 34 31.95 42.19 20.69
C PHE A 34 32.28 40.86 20.00
N GLU A 35 33.51 40.34 20.14
CA GLU A 35 33.92 39.08 19.51
C GLU A 35 33.08 37.90 20.05
N PHE A 36 32.82 37.85 21.35
CA PHE A 36 31.94 36.82 21.92
C PHE A 36 30.50 36.93 21.41
N ALA A 37 29.96 38.15 21.27
CA ALA A 37 28.64 38.36 20.71
C ALA A 37 28.57 37.91 19.24
N ARG A 38 29.59 38.24 18.44
CA ARG A 38 29.70 37.81 17.04
C ARG A 38 29.84 36.29 16.91
N TYR A 39 30.67 35.65 17.73
CA TYR A 39 30.80 34.19 17.74
C TYR A 39 29.50 33.48 18.17
N THR A 40 28.77 34.05 19.13
CA THR A 40 27.46 33.52 19.53
C THR A 40 26.45 33.63 18.38
N LEU A 41 26.45 34.77 17.66
CA LEU A 41 25.63 34.96 16.46
C LEU A 41 26.02 33.98 15.34
N LEU A 42 27.31 33.75 15.13
CA LEU A 42 27.84 32.77 14.19
C LEU A 42 27.26 31.37 14.47
N CYS A 43 27.32 30.93 15.72
CA CYS A 43 26.81 29.63 16.14
C CYS A 43 25.29 29.53 15.93
N ALA A 44 24.54 30.56 16.29
CA ALA A 44 23.08 30.59 16.14
C ALA A 44 22.63 30.56 14.67
N GLN A 45 23.27 31.36 13.82
CA GLN A 45 22.97 31.39 12.39
C GLN A 45 23.37 30.07 11.70
N LEU A 46 24.56 29.54 12.01
CA LEU A 46 25.00 28.25 11.47
C LEU A 46 24.04 27.13 11.87
N ARG A 47 23.59 27.11 13.13
CA ARG A 47 22.58 26.17 13.62
C ARG A 47 21.28 26.27 12.81
N SER A 48 20.74 27.48 12.66
CA SER A 48 19.48 27.70 11.95
C SER A 48 19.54 27.26 10.48
N VAL A 49 20.64 27.55 9.78
CA VAL A 49 20.83 27.13 8.38
C VAL A 49 21.00 25.62 8.28
N THR A 50 21.71 24.99 9.22
CA THR A 50 21.89 23.54 9.28
C THR A 50 20.56 22.83 9.52
N ASP A 51 19.74 23.32 10.46
CA ASP A 51 18.42 22.76 10.76
C ASP A 51 17.48 22.87 9.54
N ALA A 52 17.46 24.03 8.85
CA ALA A 52 16.66 24.22 7.64
C ALA A 52 17.08 23.29 6.49
N ALA A 53 18.39 23.14 6.25
CA ALA A 53 18.93 22.25 5.23
C ALA A 53 18.57 20.78 5.50
N THR A 54 18.73 20.36 6.75
CA THR A 54 18.46 18.99 7.19
C THR A 54 16.97 18.65 7.08
N LEU A 55 16.09 19.58 7.45
CA LEU A 55 14.65 19.45 7.29
C LEU A 55 14.25 19.33 5.81
N ALA A 56 14.83 20.17 4.93
CA ALA A 56 14.53 20.13 3.50
C ALA A 56 14.93 18.80 2.85
N GLY A 57 16.11 18.27 3.17
CA GLY A 57 16.52 16.95 2.67
C GLY A 57 15.64 15.81 3.18
N THR A 58 15.21 15.87 4.45
CA THR A 58 14.26 14.89 5.02
C THR A 58 12.90 14.97 4.35
N ALA A 59 12.42 16.17 4.05
CA ALA A 59 11.18 16.37 3.30
C ALA A 59 11.28 15.81 1.86
N ALA A 60 12.45 15.90 1.23
CA ALA A 60 12.70 15.31 -0.08
C ALA A 60 12.67 13.77 -0.06
N LEU A 61 13.18 13.13 1.00
CA LEU A 61 13.04 11.67 1.19
C LEU A 61 11.56 11.26 1.22
N ALA A 62 10.76 11.94 2.04
CA ALA A 62 9.35 11.65 2.24
C ALA A 62 8.46 11.98 1.02
N SER A 63 8.91 12.86 0.12
CA SER A 63 8.14 13.30 -1.04
C SER A 63 8.67 12.79 -2.38
N SER A 64 9.64 11.88 -2.34
CA SER A 64 10.31 11.35 -3.51
C SER A 64 9.36 10.55 -4.43
N PRO A 65 9.56 10.60 -5.77
CA PRO A 65 8.77 9.82 -6.71
C PRO A 65 8.96 8.30 -6.52
N PRO A 66 7.95 7.48 -6.82
CA PRO A 66 8.08 6.02 -6.79
C PRO A 66 9.13 5.52 -7.81
N GLY A 67 9.79 4.41 -7.50
CA GLY A 67 10.72 3.72 -8.40
C GLY A 67 12.20 4.09 -8.24
N TYR A 68 12.55 4.99 -7.32
CA TYR A 68 13.94 5.27 -7.00
C TYR A 68 14.53 4.17 -6.12
N THR A 69 15.76 3.77 -6.41
CA THR A 69 16.57 2.93 -5.50
C THR A 69 16.92 3.70 -4.22
N TYR A 70 17.19 2.99 -3.11
CA TYR A 70 17.61 3.62 -1.85
C TYR A 70 18.77 4.61 -2.03
N THR A 71 19.76 4.27 -2.87
CA THR A 71 20.89 5.15 -3.17
C THR A 71 20.45 6.46 -3.81
N GLN A 72 19.60 6.39 -4.84
CA GLN A 72 19.10 7.58 -5.54
C GLN A 72 18.26 8.47 -4.61
N LEU A 73 17.55 7.88 -3.65
CA LEU A 73 16.76 8.61 -2.67
C LEU A 73 17.64 9.37 -1.67
N HIS A 74 18.65 8.70 -1.12
CA HIS A 74 19.61 9.34 -0.23
C HIS A 74 20.39 10.45 -0.95
N ASP A 75 20.79 10.22 -2.19
CA ASP A 75 21.49 11.23 -2.99
C ASP A 75 20.61 12.46 -3.25
N LEU A 76 19.33 12.25 -3.59
CA LEU A 76 18.35 13.33 -3.75
C LEU A 76 18.15 14.12 -2.44
N ALA A 77 18.06 13.43 -1.31
CA ALA A 77 17.91 14.05 0.00
C ALA A 77 19.10 14.95 0.36
N MET A 78 20.32 14.41 0.15
CA MET A 78 21.55 15.16 0.37
C MET A 78 21.63 16.34 -0.60
N ASP A 79 21.26 16.18 -1.87
CA ASP A 79 21.22 17.26 -2.86
C ASP A 79 20.30 18.41 -2.45
N VAL A 80 19.08 18.09 -2.01
CA VAL A 80 18.12 19.10 -1.54
C VAL A 80 18.66 19.81 -0.29
N ALA A 81 19.22 19.07 0.67
CA ALA A 81 19.84 19.68 1.84
C ALA A 81 21.01 20.60 1.49
N ILE A 82 21.91 20.16 0.59
CA ILE A 82 23.03 20.97 0.09
C ILE A 82 22.52 22.24 -0.58
N GLN A 83 21.51 22.13 -1.44
CA GLN A 83 20.95 23.27 -2.15
C GLN A 83 20.31 24.26 -1.17
N THR A 84 19.54 23.80 -0.20
CA THR A 84 18.95 24.66 0.84
C THR A 84 20.05 25.34 1.66
N PHE A 85 21.12 24.63 2.04
CA PHE A 85 22.24 25.24 2.76
C PHE A 85 22.93 26.32 1.91
N GLN A 86 23.19 26.05 0.63
CA GLN A 86 23.81 26.97 -0.32
C GLN A 86 22.98 28.22 -0.60
N GLN A 87 21.67 28.20 -0.36
CA GLN A 87 20.81 29.38 -0.53
C GLN A 87 20.84 30.34 0.67
N ASN A 88 21.56 29.98 1.73
CA ASN A 88 21.63 30.75 2.97
C ASN A 88 23.00 31.43 3.16
N SER A 89 23.10 32.23 4.21
CA SER A 89 24.33 32.93 4.61
C SER A 89 24.52 32.85 6.12
N VAL A 90 25.77 32.94 6.56
CA VAL A 90 26.13 33.10 7.97
C VAL A 90 27.04 34.32 8.07
N LEU A 91 26.72 35.22 9.00
CA LEU A 91 27.30 36.56 9.12
C LEU A 91 27.27 37.30 7.78
N THR A 92 28.43 37.55 7.18
CA THR A 92 28.58 38.24 5.88
C THR A 92 28.88 37.27 4.74
N THR A 93 29.00 35.98 5.00
CA THR A 93 29.38 34.98 4.01
C THR A 93 28.15 34.27 3.46
N SER A 94 27.82 34.55 2.20
CA SER A 94 26.84 33.76 1.44
C SER A 94 27.46 32.46 0.95
N PHE A 95 26.74 31.36 1.11
CA PHE A 95 27.21 30.06 0.65
C PHE A 95 26.91 29.85 -0.84
N ASN A 96 27.74 29.04 -1.49
CA ASN A 96 27.58 28.59 -2.87
C ASN A 96 28.54 27.40 -3.12
N LYS A 97 28.55 26.85 -4.34
CA LYS A 97 29.38 25.69 -4.67
C LYS A 97 30.89 25.89 -4.49
N SER A 98 31.41 27.13 -4.48
CA SER A 98 32.84 27.40 -4.38
C SER A 98 33.37 27.44 -2.94
N ASN A 99 32.49 27.65 -1.94
CA ASN A 99 32.87 27.76 -0.53
C ASN A 99 32.20 26.71 0.38
N VAL A 100 31.47 25.76 -0.21
CA VAL A 100 30.88 24.60 0.47
C VAL A 100 31.59 23.32 0.00
N GLN A 101 32.24 22.61 0.92
CA GLN A 101 32.76 21.26 0.70
C GLN A 101 31.82 20.24 1.33
N ILE A 102 31.68 19.07 0.71
CA ILE A 102 30.62 18.11 1.05
C ILE A 102 31.24 16.72 1.18
N ASP A 103 30.95 16.04 2.29
CA ASP A 103 31.10 14.60 2.46
C ASP A 103 29.72 13.94 2.43
N ARG A 104 29.47 13.09 1.43
CA ARG A 104 28.20 12.39 1.23
C ARG A 104 28.21 11.02 1.91
N ASN A 105 28.33 11.02 3.24
CA ASN A 105 28.30 9.78 4.02
C ASN A 105 29.39 8.78 3.59
N THR A 106 30.62 9.25 3.30
CA THR A 106 31.75 8.36 2.93
C THR A 106 32.47 7.77 4.15
N GLY A 107 32.07 8.17 5.36
CA GLY A 107 32.65 7.70 6.62
C GLY A 107 33.94 8.42 7.01
N SER A 108 34.38 9.43 6.25
CA SER A 108 35.56 10.26 6.51
C SER A 108 35.14 11.73 6.67
N PRO A 109 34.72 12.17 7.87
CA PRO A 109 34.24 13.53 8.05
C PRO A 109 35.33 14.54 7.70
N LEU A 110 34.95 15.56 6.94
CA LEU A 110 35.79 16.70 6.63
C LEU A 110 36.15 17.43 7.94
N GLY A 111 37.43 17.75 8.12
CA GLY A 111 37.95 18.44 9.29
C GLY A 111 37.61 19.94 9.33
N THR A 112 38.47 20.75 9.95
CA THR A 112 38.29 22.21 10.00
C THR A 112 38.44 22.83 8.61
N PRO A 113 37.46 23.62 8.13
CA PRO A 113 37.54 24.30 6.84
C PRO A 113 38.49 25.51 6.88
N ALA A 114 38.88 26.00 5.71
CA ALA A 114 39.56 27.28 5.59
C ALA A 114 38.59 28.46 5.87
N VAL A 115 39.15 29.65 6.09
CA VAL A 115 38.36 30.89 6.32
C VAL A 115 37.35 31.13 5.20
N ASN A 116 36.13 31.49 5.58
CA ASN A 116 34.96 31.71 4.73
C ASN A 116 34.49 30.47 3.97
N LYS A 117 34.89 29.27 4.42
CA LYS A 117 34.41 27.99 3.88
C LYS A 117 33.67 27.19 4.94
N VAL A 118 32.76 26.35 4.46
CA VAL A 118 31.99 25.40 5.27
C VAL A 118 32.21 23.99 4.76
N ASN A 119 32.33 23.05 5.70
CA ASN A 119 32.34 21.63 5.46
C ASN A 119 31.00 21.03 5.94
N LEU A 120 30.32 20.31 5.05
CA LEU A 120 29.08 19.60 5.32
C LEU A 120 29.37 18.09 5.37
N ASN A 121 29.18 17.47 6.52
CA ASN A 121 29.32 16.03 6.70
C ASN A 121 27.94 15.40 6.86
N PHE A 122 27.53 14.60 5.89
CA PHE A 122 26.31 13.80 5.98
C PHE A 122 26.62 12.45 6.65
N THR A 123 25.74 11.99 7.53
CA THR A 123 25.79 10.64 8.08
C THR A 123 24.40 10.05 8.06
N LEU A 124 24.24 8.88 7.43
CA LEU A 124 23.00 8.12 7.50
C LEU A 124 23.05 7.21 8.71
N LEU A 125 21.98 7.21 9.51
CA LEU A 125 21.88 6.44 10.75
C LEU A 125 20.72 5.45 10.67
N ASP A 126 20.91 4.27 11.25
CA ASP A 126 19.84 3.31 11.48
C ASP A 126 18.95 3.66 12.67
N SER A 127 17.93 2.83 12.93
CA SER A 127 16.97 3.01 14.02
C SER A 127 17.60 2.97 15.42
N THR A 128 18.84 2.48 15.54
CA THR A 128 19.64 2.45 16.77
C THR A 128 20.61 3.64 16.88
N GLY A 129 20.70 4.47 15.84
CA GLY A 129 21.61 5.60 15.76
C GLY A 129 23.01 5.24 15.26
N LYS A 130 23.20 4.05 14.68
CA LYS A 130 24.50 3.61 14.14
C LYS A 130 24.63 4.04 12.67
N PRO A 131 25.82 4.51 12.24
CA PRO A 131 26.06 4.83 10.84
C PRO A 131 25.85 3.65 9.90
N VAL A 132 25.18 3.90 8.77
CA VAL A 132 24.95 2.95 7.69
C VAL A 132 25.41 3.52 6.35
N ALA A 133 25.75 2.63 5.42
CA ALA A 133 26.22 3.03 4.10
C ALA A 133 25.11 3.67 3.27
N ASN A 134 25.50 4.47 2.27
CA ASN A 134 24.57 4.93 1.24
C ASN A 134 23.92 3.74 0.52
N GLY A 135 22.63 3.84 0.19
CA GLY A 135 21.81 2.75 -0.33
C GLY A 135 21.31 1.71 0.67
N SER A 136 21.62 1.83 1.97
CA SER A 136 21.10 0.92 2.99
C SER A 136 19.59 1.08 3.19
N LYS A 137 18.84 -0.03 3.25
CA LYS A 137 17.41 -0.03 3.60
C LYS A 137 17.12 0.34 5.06
N ASP A 138 18.16 0.31 5.90
CA ASP A 138 18.06 0.55 7.33
C ASP A 138 18.27 2.03 7.70
N ALA A 139 18.61 2.89 6.73
CA ALA A 139 18.81 4.32 6.97
C ALA A 139 17.46 5.02 7.26
N VAL A 140 17.28 5.50 8.49
CA VAL A 140 16.03 6.17 8.93
C VAL A 140 16.25 7.61 9.39
N THR A 141 17.51 8.04 9.54
CA THR A 141 17.86 9.40 9.94
C THR A 141 19.06 9.89 9.14
N MET A 142 18.94 11.07 8.56
CA MET A 142 20.02 11.81 7.92
C MET A 142 20.54 12.87 8.87
N ARG A 143 21.74 12.67 9.41
CA ARG A 143 22.46 13.68 10.18
C ARG A 143 23.27 14.57 9.25
N LEU A 144 23.19 15.87 9.46
CA LEU A 144 24.05 16.87 8.83
C LEU A 144 24.85 17.59 9.91
N GLN A 145 26.17 17.51 9.79
CA GLN A 145 27.09 18.37 10.53
C GLN A 145 27.64 19.45 9.60
N ALA A 146 27.41 20.72 9.95
CA ALA A 146 28.08 21.84 9.32
C ALA A 146 29.22 22.33 10.23
N ILE A 147 30.40 22.55 9.65
CA ILE A 147 31.54 23.17 10.31
C ILE A 147 31.91 24.38 9.46
N TYR A 148 31.91 25.58 10.02
CA TYR A 148 32.24 26.82 9.30
C TYR A 148 33.32 27.61 10.04
N SER A 149 34.25 28.17 9.28
CA SER A 149 35.36 28.97 9.80
C SER A 149 35.29 30.41 9.26
N ASP A 150 35.38 31.38 10.17
CA ASP A 150 35.42 32.82 9.87
C ASP A 150 36.69 33.45 10.45
N LYS A 151 36.96 34.71 10.09
CA LYS A 151 38.03 35.51 10.68
C LYS A 151 37.44 36.42 11.77
N PRO A 152 37.96 36.40 13.01
CA PRO A 152 37.56 37.34 14.05
C PRO A 152 37.84 38.79 13.64
N VAL A 153 37.04 39.77 14.06
CA VAL A 153 37.19 41.16 13.57
C VAL A 153 38.39 41.87 14.19
N PHE A 154 38.50 41.80 15.52
CA PHE A 154 39.47 42.58 16.30
C PHE A 154 40.62 41.72 16.81
N SER A 155 40.35 40.50 17.28
CA SER A 155 41.38 39.60 17.82
C SER A 155 42.40 39.13 16.78
N SER A 156 42.01 39.10 15.49
CA SER A 156 42.91 38.78 14.38
C SER A 156 43.72 39.97 13.85
N SER A 157 43.22 41.20 14.03
CA SER A 157 43.77 42.41 13.40
C SER A 157 44.52 43.32 14.39
N LEU A 158 44.05 43.41 15.64
CA LEU A 158 44.63 44.26 16.68
C LEU A 158 45.52 43.50 17.67
N LEU A 159 45.18 42.25 17.99
CA LEU A 159 45.85 41.50 19.06
C LEU A 159 46.63 40.27 18.57
N ASN A 160 46.38 39.80 17.34
CA ASN A 160 46.97 38.61 16.73
C ASN A 160 46.88 37.33 17.60
N ILE A 161 45.78 37.17 18.35
CA ILE A 161 45.60 36.06 19.32
C ILE A 161 44.81 34.90 18.70
N GLY A 162 44.15 35.11 17.56
CA GLY A 162 43.45 34.06 16.83
C GLY A 162 43.14 34.51 15.40
N LEU A 163 43.59 33.72 14.41
CA LEU A 163 43.39 34.03 12.99
C LEU A 163 42.08 33.46 12.43
N ILE A 164 41.48 32.49 13.13
CA ILE A 164 40.29 31.75 12.69
C ILE A 164 39.40 31.48 13.91
N GLU A 165 38.11 31.71 13.75
CA GLU A 165 37.05 31.19 14.64
C GLU A 165 36.27 30.11 13.90
N THR A 166 36.00 28.97 14.54
CA THR A 166 35.30 27.85 13.91
C THR A 166 34.08 27.47 14.74
N ALA A 167 32.91 27.47 14.11
CA ALA A 167 31.67 26.98 14.71
C ALA A 167 31.26 25.65 14.08
N SER A 168 30.61 24.79 14.86
CA SER A 168 30.00 23.57 14.37
C SER A 168 28.54 23.48 14.81
N ALA A 169 27.69 23.02 13.90
CA ALA A 169 26.30 22.70 14.16
C ALA A 169 26.00 21.28 13.66
N VAL A 170 25.22 20.53 14.43
CA VAL A 170 24.77 19.17 14.07
C VAL A 170 23.26 19.14 14.14
N SER A 171 22.61 18.76 13.05
CA SER A 171 21.16 18.58 12.98
C SER A 171 20.84 17.18 12.49
N ASP A 172 19.77 16.61 13.05
CA ASP A 172 19.27 15.29 12.68
C ASP A 172 17.94 15.45 11.95
N GLY A 173 17.93 14.95 10.72
CA GLY A 173 16.80 14.90 9.83
C GLY A 173 16.22 13.51 9.81
N GLY A 174 15.14 13.32 10.55
CA GLY A 174 14.39 12.07 10.56
C GLY A 174 12.98 12.37 11.00
N LEU A 175 12.01 11.66 10.41
CA LEU A 175 10.65 11.71 10.92
C LEU A 175 10.63 11.16 12.36
N PRO A 176 9.69 11.62 13.20
CA PRO A 176 9.55 11.10 14.56
C PRO A 176 9.45 9.57 14.53
N GLN A 177 9.75 8.93 15.65
CA GLN A 177 9.47 7.51 15.80
C GLN A 177 7.96 7.28 15.57
N LEU A 178 7.59 6.39 14.64
CA LEU A 178 6.19 6.17 14.24
C LEU A 178 5.78 4.70 14.42
N ASP A 179 4.66 4.43 15.08
CA ASP A 179 4.02 3.12 15.03
C ASP A 179 2.76 3.25 14.20
N LEU A 180 2.80 2.69 13.00
CA LEU A 180 1.76 2.84 11.99
C LEU A 180 1.04 1.53 11.81
N PHE A 181 -0.28 1.58 11.81
CA PHE A 181 -1.12 0.42 11.66
C PHE A 181 -2.09 0.59 10.49
N LEU A 182 -1.99 -0.28 9.49
CA LEU A 182 -2.89 -0.26 8.34
C LEU A 182 -4.03 -1.25 8.55
N CYS A 183 -5.26 -0.74 8.55
CA CYS A 183 -6.48 -1.52 8.36
C CYS A 183 -6.76 -1.57 6.86
N PHE A 184 -6.57 -2.74 6.25
CA PHE A 184 -6.67 -2.94 4.81
C PHE A 184 -7.89 -3.78 4.47
N ASP A 185 -8.84 -3.17 3.76
CA ASP A 185 -10.05 -3.84 3.31
C ASP A 185 -9.74 -4.88 2.23
N VAL A 186 -10.21 -6.11 2.47
CA VAL A 186 -10.18 -7.21 1.49
C VAL A 186 -11.58 -7.77 1.26
N SER A 187 -12.63 -6.97 1.49
CA SER A 187 -14.03 -7.34 1.26
C SER A 187 -14.31 -7.66 -0.21
N GLY A 188 -15.40 -8.39 -0.50
CA GLY A 188 -15.74 -8.81 -1.86
C GLY A 188 -15.93 -7.64 -2.85
N SER A 189 -16.31 -6.46 -2.38
CA SER A 189 -16.44 -5.26 -3.23
C SER A 189 -15.11 -4.79 -3.84
N MET A 190 -13.98 -5.17 -3.25
CA MET A 190 -12.65 -4.70 -3.61
C MET A 190 -12.16 -5.12 -5.02
N ASP A 191 -12.97 -5.83 -5.80
CA ASP A 191 -12.76 -6.03 -7.23
C ASP A 191 -13.99 -5.73 -8.12
N ASP A 192 -15.00 -5.03 -7.59
CA ASP A 192 -16.28 -4.72 -8.27
C ASP A 192 -16.08 -3.98 -9.61
N GLN A 193 -14.96 -3.29 -9.78
CA GLN A 193 -14.66 -2.52 -10.99
C GLN A 193 -13.92 -3.32 -12.06
N THR A 194 -13.55 -4.57 -11.74
CA THR A 194 -12.87 -5.47 -12.66
C THR A 194 -13.77 -5.83 -13.84
N PRO A 195 -13.34 -5.58 -15.10
CA PRO A 195 -14.08 -6.01 -16.28
C PRO A 195 -14.14 -7.53 -16.36
N ILE A 196 -15.33 -8.08 -16.58
CA ILE A 196 -15.56 -9.52 -16.68
C ILE A 196 -16.29 -9.90 -17.96
N SER A 197 -16.24 -11.19 -18.27
CA SER A 197 -17.13 -11.84 -19.23
C SER A 197 -17.77 -13.07 -18.60
N LEU A 198 -19.08 -13.16 -18.73
CA LEU A 198 -19.84 -14.35 -18.34
C LEU A 198 -20.02 -15.22 -19.57
N VAL A 199 -19.62 -16.49 -19.45
CA VAL A 199 -19.60 -17.44 -20.56
C VAL A 199 -20.42 -18.68 -20.17
N ASN A 200 -21.24 -19.14 -21.10
CA ASN A 200 -21.91 -20.43 -21.05
C ASN A 200 -21.16 -21.40 -21.97
N ARG A 201 -20.48 -22.37 -21.36
CA ARG A 201 -19.71 -23.43 -22.01
C ARG A 201 -20.57 -24.69 -22.11
N TYR A 202 -20.81 -25.19 -23.32
CA TYR A 202 -21.73 -26.30 -23.55
C TYR A 202 -21.31 -27.17 -24.73
N TRP A 203 -21.73 -28.43 -24.72
CA TRP A 203 -21.55 -29.32 -25.87
C TRP A 203 -22.54 -28.98 -26.98
N ASN A 204 -22.05 -28.84 -28.22
CA ASN A 204 -22.88 -28.63 -29.40
C ASN A 204 -22.79 -29.85 -30.34
N PRO A 205 -23.86 -30.65 -30.49
CA PRO A 205 -23.86 -31.81 -31.38
C PRO A 205 -23.67 -31.43 -32.85
N GLY A 206 -24.12 -30.24 -33.27
CA GLY A 206 -24.03 -29.78 -34.66
C GLY A 206 -22.60 -29.50 -35.12
N THR A 207 -21.70 -29.13 -34.20
CA THR A 207 -20.27 -28.91 -34.50
C THR A 207 -19.38 -30.04 -34.00
N SER A 208 -19.94 -30.93 -33.17
CA SER A 208 -19.23 -31.99 -32.43
C SER A 208 -18.05 -31.43 -31.64
N THR A 209 -18.26 -30.28 -31.00
CA THR A 209 -17.27 -29.55 -30.19
C THR A 209 -17.96 -28.93 -28.98
N VAL A 210 -17.17 -28.56 -27.98
CA VAL A 210 -17.64 -27.62 -26.96
C VAL A 210 -17.67 -26.22 -27.57
N GLU A 211 -18.79 -25.53 -27.42
CA GLU A 211 -18.98 -24.15 -27.82
C GLU A 211 -19.17 -23.24 -26.62
N TYR A 212 -18.97 -21.95 -26.87
CA TYR A 212 -18.95 -20.91 -25.86
C TYR A 212 -19.91 -19.82 -26.29
N LYS A 213 -20.89 -19.52 -25.43
CA LYS A 213 -21.84 -18.43 -25.63
C LYS A 213 -21.53 -17.33 -24.64
N LEU A 214 -21.26 -16.14 -25.17
CA LEU A 214 -21.09 -14.93 -24.37
C LEU A 214 -22.45 -14.47 -23.82
N VAL A 215 -22.55 -14.38 -22.49
CA VAL A 215 -23.79 -14.01 -21.76
C VAL A 215 -23.75 -12.52 -21.39
N SER A 216 -22.58 -12.06 -20.94
CA SER A 216 -22.27 -10.65 -20.67
C SER A 216 -20.77 -10.45 -20.92
N SER A 217 -20.34 -9.25 -21.30
CA SER A 217 -18.94 -8.99 -21.63
C SER A 217 -18.56 -7.53 -21.51
N GLY A 218 -17.33 -7.28 -21.09
CA GLY A 218 -16.66 -5.98 -21.16
C GLY A 218 -17.18 -4.94 -20.15
N LYS A 219 -18.06 -5.35 -19.24
CA LYS A 219 -18.56 -4.54 -18.13
C LYS A 219 -17.86 -4.95 -16.85
N SER A 220 -17.74 -4.03 -15.90
CA SER A 220 -17.30 -4.35 -14.56
C SER A 220 -18.27 -5.32 -13.88
N ILE A 221 -17.84 -5.96 -12.80
CA ILE A 221 -18.72 -6.77 -11.95
C ILE A 221 -19.91 -5.91 -11.49
N TYR A 222 -19.65 -4.70 -10.99
CA TYR A 222 -20.66 -3.75 -10.55
C TYR A 222 -21.68 -3.44 -11.66
N ASP A 223 -21.23 -3.11 -12.87
CA ASP A 223 -22.11 -2.79 -14.00
C ASP A 223 -22.83 -4.01 -14.59
N THR A 224 -22.32 -5.21 -14.31
CA THR A 224 -22.93 -6.47 -14.73
C THR A 224 -24.09 -6.84 -13.83
N PHE A 225 -23.85 -6.90 -12.51
CA PHE A 225 -24.82 -7.41 -11.52
C PHE A 225 -25.69 -6.31 -10.90
N LEU A 226 -25.22 -5.05 -10.95
CA LEU A 226 -25.87 -3.90 -10.33
C LEU A 226 -26.23 -4.15 -8.86
N PRO A 227 -25.22 -4.40 -8.00
CA PRO A 227 -25.44 -4.66 -6.58
C PRO A 227 -25.90 -3.40 -5.84
N THR A 228 -26.25 -3.54 -4.56
CA THR A 228 -26.43 -2.38 -3.68
C THR A 228 -25.10 -1.69 -3.36
N TYR A 229 -25.18 -0.59 -2.59
CA TYR A 229 -24.03 0.25 -2.22
C TYR A 229 -22.97 -0.44 -1.34
N THR A 230 -23.19 -1.69 -0.94
CA THR A 230 -22.21 -2.53 -0.21
C THR A 230 -21.44 -3.48 -1.13
N GLY A 231 -21.63 -3.35 -2.46
CA GLY A 231 -20.98 -4.16 -3.48
C GLY A 231 -21.50 -5.60 -3.58
N THR A 232 -20.80 -6.44 -4.35
CA THR A 232 -21.12 -7.87 -4.49
C THR A 232 -20.19 -8.77 -3.67
N GLY A 233 -20.65 -9.99 -3.39
CA GLY A 233 -19.81 -11.05 -2.80
C GLY A 233 -19.19 -12.00 -3.83
N LEU A 234 -19.45 -11.74 -5.11
CA LEU A 234 -18.87 -12.45 -6.26
C LEU A 234 -17.61 -11.72 -6.71
N ASN A 235 -16.53 -12.47 -6.89
CA ASN A 235 -15.21 -11.92 -7.19
C ASN A 235 -14.70 -12.42 -8.55
N ALA A 236 -13.83 -11.63 -9.18
CA ALA A 236 -13.14 -11.97 -10.42
C ALA A 236 -12.08 -13.07 -10.25
N VAL A 237 -11.53 -13.17 -9.04
CA VAL A 237 -10.42 -14.06 -8.64
C VAL A 237 -10.88 -15.02 -7.53
N PRO A 238 -10.28 -16.21 -7.38
CA PRO A 238 -10.54 -17.09 -6.25
C PRO A 238 -10.41 -16.40 -4.88
N PRO A 239 -11.42 -16.50 -3.99
CA PRO A 239 -12.66 -17.26 -4.14
C PRO A 239 -13.69 -16.48 -4.98
N GLN A 240 -14.11 -17.04 -6.12
CA GLN A 240 -14.99 -16.30 -7.04
C GLN A 240 -16.45 -16.20 -6.55
N ASN A 241 -16.93 -17.17 -5.76
CA ASN A 241 -18.29 -17.22 -5.21
C ASN A 241 -19.39 -17.00 -6.26
N LEU A 242 -19.26 -17.65 -7.42
CA LEU A 242 -20.10 -17.39 -8.60
C LEU A 242 -21.62 -17.50 -8.35
N SER A 243 -22.04 -18.30 -7.38
CA SER A 243 -23.45 -18.43 -6.97
C SER A 243 -24.06 -17.13 -6.45
N TYR A 244 -23.25 -16.20 -5.92
CA TYR A 244 -23.72 -14.91 -5.40
C TYR A 244 -24.28 -14.02 -6.51
N GLY A 245 -23.87 -14.25 -7.77
CA GLY A 245 -24.43 -13.58 -8.94
C GLY A 245 -25.92 -13.87 -9.16
N ALA A 246 -26.45 -14.97 -8.61
CA ALA A 246 -27.85 -15.38 -8.78
C ALA A 246 -28.80 -14.74 -7.75
N TYR A 247 -28.28 -14.11 -6.70
CA TYR A 247 -29.10 -13.49 -5.66
C TYR A 247 -29.75 -12.20 -6.16
N GLY A 248 -31.08 -12.21 -6.31
CA GLY A 248 -31.86 -11.03 -6.69
C GLY A 248 -31.96 -9.99 -5.57
N ALA A 249 -32.88 -9.04 -5.74
CA ALA A 249 -33.09 -7.96 -4.77
C ALA A 249 -33.32 -8.49 -3.33
N PRO A 250 -32.74 -7.85 -2.29
CA PRO A 250 -32.00 -6.59 -2.35
C PRO A 250 -30.52 -6.73 -2.73
N SER A 251 -29.99 -7.91 -3.07
CA SER A 251 -28.56 -8.10 -3.37
C SER A 251 -28.18 -7.53 -4.73
N ASN A 252 -28.60 -8.19 -5.82
CA ASN A 252 -28.36 -7.73 -7.19
C ASN A 252 -29.67 -7.31 -7.85
N SER A 253 -29.66 -6.18 -8.54
CA SER A 253 -30.81 -5.77 -9.36
C SER A 253 -30.82 -6.46 -10.74
N LYS A 254 -29.70 -7.06 -11.16
CA LYS A 254 -29.58 -7.88 -12.38
C LYS A 254 -28.89 -9.22 -12.11
N PRO A 255 -29.62 -10.24 -11.64
CA PRO A 255 -29.04 -11.54 -11.33
C PRO A 255 -28.68 -12.37 -12.58
N PHE A 256 -27.60 -13.15 -12.49
CA PHE A 256 -27.19 -14.15 -13.47
C PHE A 256 -27.09 -15.52 -12.82
N ILE A 257 -27.49 -16.56 -13.55
CA ILE A 257 -27.63 -17.90 -12.98
C ILE A 257 -26.33 -18.67 -13.23
N PHE A 258 -25.53 -18.85 -12.18
CA PHE A 258 -24.40 -19.75 -12.24
C PHE A 258 -24.89 -21.20 -12.30
N SER A 259 -24.35 -21.98 -13.24
CA SER A 259 -24.85 -23.31 -13.55
C SER A 259 -24.89 -24.22 -12.33
N GLU A 260 -23.89 -24.15 -11.45
CA GLU A 260 -23.81 -25.06 -10.29
C GLU A 260 -24.50 -24.52 -9.04
N SER A 261 -25.02 -23.29 -9.11
CA SER A 261 -25.69 -22.69 -7.97
C SER A 261 -27.02 -23.40 -7.66
N SER A 262 -27.45 -23.31 -6.41
CA SER A 262 -28.78 -23.79 -5.98
C SER A 262 -29.91 -22.80 -6.32
N TYR A 263 -29.60 -21.68 -6.99
CA TYR A 263 -30.53 -20.60 -7.28
C TYR A 263 -30.65 -20.36 -8.80
N PRO A 264 -31.88 -20.20 -9.35
CA PRO A 264 -33.16 -20.39 -8.68
C PRO A 264 -33.35 -21.84 -8.22
N ALA A 265 -34.27 -22.06 -7.28
CA ALA A 265 -34.61 -23.41 -6.83
C ALA A 265 -35.02 -24.28 -8.04
N GLY A 266 -34.40 -25.45 -8.19
CA GLY A 266 -34.57 -26.29 -9.38
C GLY A 266 -33.80 -25.81 -10.61
N ASN A 267 -32.68 -25.10 -10.41
CA ASN A 267 -31.79 -24.62 -11.47
C ASN A 267 -31.54 -25.70 -12.55
N ALA A 268 -32.13 -25.49 -13.73
CA ALA A 268 -32.07 -26.43 -14.85
C ALA A 268 -30.69 -26.49 -15.54
N LEU A 269 -29.76 -25.60 -15.18
CA LEU A 269 -28.37 -25.64 -15.64
C LEU A 269 -27.46 -26.48 -14.73
N LYS A 270 -27.97 -26.99 -13.60
CA LYS A 270 -27.15 -27.70 -12.63
C LYS A 270 -26.42 -28.90 -13.25
N GLY A 271 -25.11 -28.96 -13.02
CA GLY A 271 -24.21 -29.95 -13.60
C GLY A 271 -23.62 -29.55 -14.96
N LEU A 272 -24.03 -28.42 -15.57
CA LEU A 272 -23.52 -28.03 -16.88
C LEU A 272 -22.02 -27.73 -16.88
N ARG A 273 -21.46 -27.19 -15.78
CA ARG A 273 -20.07 -26.76 -15.71
C ARG A 273 -19.11 -27.90 -16.03
N GLY A 274 -19.37 -29.11 -15.56
CA GLY A 274 -18.52 -30.26 -15.78
C GLY A 274 -19.25 -31.59 -15.63
N ASN A 275 -18.95 -32.53 -16.50
CA ASN A 275 -19.59 -33.84 -16.56
C ASN A 275 -19.09 -34.78 -15.45
N GLN A 276 -19.99 -35.07 -14.51
CA GLN A 276 -19.75 -35.99 -13.39
C GLN A 276 -20.55 -37.30 -13.50
N PHE A 277 -21.21 -37.53 -14.64
CA PHE A 277 -22.11 -38.66 -14.80
C PHE A 277 -21.34 -39.98 -14.97
N THR A 278 -21.97 -41.07 -14.55
CA THR A 278 -21.42 -42.43 -14.70
C THR A 278 -21.88 -43.05 -16.02
N TYR A 279 -20.94 -43.68 -16.72
CA TYR A 279 -21.12 -44.31 -18.01
C TYR A 279 -20.62 -45.75 -18.02
N PRO A 280 -21.07 -46.59 -18.97
CA PRO A 280 -20.48 -47.92 -19.19
C PRO A 280 -18.99 -47.83 -19.52
N ALA A 281 -18.20 -48.78 -19.05
CA ALA A 281 -16.78 -48.88 -19.42
C ALA A 281 -16.63 -48.97 -20.96
N GLY A 282 -15.65 -48.24 -21.50
CA GLY A 282 -15.40 -48.16 -22.94
C GLY A 282 -16.20 -47.09 -23.68
N SER A 283 -17.18 -46.44 -23.03
CA SER A 283 -17.97 -45.38 -23.68
C SER A 283 -17.27 -44.02 -23.71
N ILE A 284 -16.43 -43.71 -22.72
CA ILE A 284 -15.71 -42.44 -22.67
C ILE A 284 -14.54 -42.46 -23.68
N PRO A 285 -14.51 -41.55 -24.67
CA PRO A 285 -13.47 -41.55 -25.68
C PRO A 285 -12.07 -41.40 -25.10
N GLY A 286 -11.15 -42.28 -25.50
CA GLY A 286 -9.77 -42.29 -25.01
C GLY A 286 -9.57 -42.88 -23.60
N LEU A 287 -10.64 -43.30 -22.92
CA LEU A 287 -10.60 -43.77 -21.53
C LEU A 287 -11.36 -45.10 -21.36
N PRO A 288 -10.80 -46.24 -21.85
CA PRO A 288 -11.53 -47.50 -21.97
C PRO A 288 -11.97 -48.13 -20.64
N ALA A 289 -11.24 -47.87 -19.55
CA ALA A 289 -11.57 -48.40 -18.22
C ALA A 289 -12.41 -47.42 -17.37
N ALA A 290 -12.53 -46.15 -17.79
CA ALA A 290 -13.19 -45.14 -16.99
C ALA A 290 -14.70 -45.21 -17.15
N THR A 291 -15.40 -45.14 -16.01
CA THR A 291 -16.86 -44.99 -15.97
C THR A 291 -17.28 -43.57 -15.61
N VAL A 292 -16.36 -42.71 -15.19
CA VAL A 292 -16.54 -41.27 -14.97
C VAL A 292 -15.32 -40.54 -15.52
N TYR A 293 -15.45 -39.25 -15.85
CA TYR A 293 -14.28 -38.47 -16.23
C TYR A 293 -13.31 -38.38 -15.03
N PRO A 294 -12.03 -38.77 -15.21
CA PRO A 294 -11.07 -38.72 -14.12
C PRO A 294 -10.78 -37.27 -13.73
N PRO A 295 -10.51 -36.98 -12.46
CA PRO A 295 -10.08 -35.65 -12.05
C PRO A 295 -8.73 -35.30 -12.69
N GLY A 296 -8.54 -34.03 -13.04
CA GLY A 296 -7.27 -33.56 -13.58
C GLY A 296 -6.17 -33.41 -12.52
N ALA A 297 -4.94 -33.22 -12.99
CA ALA A 297 -3.75 -33.14 -12.14
C ALA A 297 -3.53 -31.76 -11.51
N LEU A 298 -3.97 -30.68 -12.18
CA LEU A 298 -3.84 -29.31 -11.63
C LEU A 298 -5.02 -28.95 -10.74
N ILE A 299 -6.23 -29.19 -11.24
CA ILE A 299 -7.49 -29.00 -10.53
C ILE A 299 -8.43 -30.15 -10.91
N ASN A 300 -9.34 -30.52 -10.02
CA ASN A 300 -10.19 -31.70 -10.24
C ASN A 300 -11.06 -31.57 -11.50
N GLU A 301 -11.56 -30.39 -11.84
CA GLU A 301 -12.42 -30.18 -13.02
C GLU A 301 -11.67 -30.20 -14.36
N GLN A 302 -10.33 -30.23 -14.35
CA GLN A 302 -9.52 -30.23 -15.56
C GLN A 302 -9.80 -31.49 -16.38
N GLY A 303 -10.01 -31.31 -17.69
CA GLY A 303 -10.33 -32.37 -18.63
C GLY A 303 -11.80 -32.78 -18.66
N TRP A 304 -12.69 -32.12 -17.90
CA TRP A 304 -14.11 -32.47 -17.90
C TRP A 304 -14.89 -31.76 -19.02
N PRO A 305 -15.62 -32.49 -19.88
CA PRO A 305 -16.54 -31.87 -20.82
C PRO A 305 -17.76 -31.28 -20.10
N PRO A 306 -18.55 -30.41 -20.76
CA PRO A 306 -19.78 -29.88 -20.18
C PRO A 306 -20.77 -31.00 -19.82
N GLY A 307 -21.58 -30.79 -18.78
CA GLY A 307 -22.51 -31.81 -18.30
C GLY A 307 -23.63 -32.19 -19.27
N ASN A 308 -23.87 -31.41 -20.33
CA ASN A 308 -24.79 -31.79 -21.39
C ASN A 308 -24.15 -32.72 -22.45
N PHE A 309 -22.86 -33.04 -22.34
CA PHE A 309 -22.20 -34.04 -23.18
C PHE A 309 -22.52 -35.46 -22.69
N ASP A 310 -23.09 -36.29 -23.54
CA ASP A 310 -23.26 -37.72 -23.31
C ASP A 310 -22.43 -38.51 -24.34
N PRO A 311 -21.36 -39.22 -23.94
CA PRO A 311 -20.54 -39.99 -24.86
C PRO A 311 -21.28 -41.20 -25.47
N THR A 312 -22.38 -41.65 -24.87
CA THR A 312 -23.22 -42.73 -25.42
C THR A 312 -24.26 -42.22 -26.42
N ASN A 313 -24.52 -40.91 -26.43
CA ASN A 313 -25.45 -40.26 -27.36
C ASN A 313 -25.02 -38.82 -27.66
N THR A 314 -23.93 -38.68 -28.42
CA THR A 314 -23.28 -37.38 -28.70
C THR A 314 -24.13 -36.41 -29.51
N LEU A 315 -25.22 -36.88 -30.13
CA LEU A 315 -26.15 -36.08 -30.93
C LEU A 315 -27.26 -35.42 -30.09
N ASN A 316 -27.46 -35.86 -28.84
CA ASN A 316 -28.44 -35.27 -27.94
C ASN A 316 -27.91 -33.95 -27.34
N ALA A 317 -28.49 -32.82 -27.74
CA ALA A 317 -28.13 -31.50 -27.21
C ALA A 317 -28.34 -31.35 -25.68
N LYS A 318 -29.21 -32.17 -25.10
CA LYS A 318 -29.49 -32.21 -23.66
C LYS A 318 -28.89 -33.43 -22.95
N GLY A 319 -28.04 -34.22 -23.63
CA GLY A 319 -27.35 -35.43 -23.13
C GLY A 319 -27.91 -36.01 -21.82
N ASN A 320 -27.16 -35.81 -20.74
CA ASN A 320 -27.47 -36.26 -19.37
C ASN A 320 -28.64 -35.53 -18.68
N GLY A 321 -29.63 -35.05 -19.43
CA GLY A 321 -30.76 -34.27 -18.94
C GLY A 321 -30.45 -32.80 -18.63
N VAL A 322 -29.27 -32.29 -19.04
CA VAL A 322 -28.83 -30.92 -18.76
C VAL A 322 -29.09 -30.03 -19.98
N ASP A 323 -29.88 -28.97 -19.82
CA ASP A 323 -30.22 -28.05 -20.90
C ASP A 323 -29.39 -26.76 -20.82
N ALA A 324 -28.35 -26.67 -21.65
CA ALA A 324 -27.47 -25.50 -21.70
C ALA A 324 -28.17 -24.18 -22.07
N ASN A 325 -29.38 -24.23 -22.63
CA ASN A 325 -30.14 -23.06 -23.04
C ASN A 325 -31.34 -22.78 -22.13
N ALA A 326 -31.45 -23.43 -20.96
CA ALA A 326 -32.57 -23.27 -20.05
C ALA A 326 -32.78 -21.81 -19.60
N TYR A 327 -31.70 -21.04 -19.45
CA TYR A 327 -31.76 -19.63 -19.07
C TYR A 327 -30.88 -18.76 -19.99
N ALA A 328 -31.43 -17.65 -20.47
CA ALA A 328 -30.70 -16.70 -21.32
C ALA A 328 -29.56 -15.98 -20.57
N ASN A 329 -29.71 -15.78 -19.26
CA ASN A 329 -28.72 -15.19 -18.35
C ASN A 329 -27.92 -16.26 -17.57
N GLY A 330 -27.96 -17.51 -18.03
CA GLY A 330 -27.23 -18.62 -17.42
C GLY A 330 -25.79 -18.70 -17.88
N PHE A 331 -24.85 -18.89 -16.97
CA PHE A 331 -23.42 -18.99 -17.26
C PHE A 331 -22.77 -20.15 -16.49
N THR A 332 -21.69 -20.68 -17.06
CA THR A 332 -20.85 -21.71 -16.43
C THR A 332 -19.56 -21.13 -15.88
N ASP A 333 -19.08 -20.01 -16.45
CA ASP A 333 -17.76 -19.45 -16.16
C ASP A 333 -17.81 -17.91 -16.14
N LEU A 334 -17.07 -17.33 -15.20
CA LEU A 334 -16.72 -15.92 -15.18
C LEU A 334 -15.22 -15.82 -15.46
N ILE A 335 -14.85 -15.08 -16.50
CA ILE A 335 -13.47 -14.84 -16.88
C ILE A 335 -13.16 -13.35 -16.91
N VAL A 336 -11.94 -12.99 -16.54
CA VAL A 336 -11.39 -11.66 -16.73
C VAL A 336 -10.67 -11.62 -18.09
N PRO A 337 -10.98 -10.66 -18.97
CA PRO A 337 -10.19 -10.40 -20.18
C PRO A 337 -8.82 -9.87 -19.77
N VAL A 338 -7.75 -10.55 -20.19
CA VAL A 338 -6.37 -10.22 -19.82
C VAL A 338 -5.47 -10.18 -21.06
N PRO A 339 -4.38 -9.40 -21.06
CA PRO A 339 -3.44 -9.38 -22.17
C PRO A 339 -2.66 -10.70 -22.25
N SER A 340 -2.45 -11.18 -23.48
CA SER A 340 -1.54 -12.28 -23.80
C SER A 340 -0.12 -11.99 -23.29
N VAL A 341 0.59 -13.03 -22.83
CA VAL A 341 1.93 -12.90 -22.24
C VAL A 341 2.86 -14.01 -22.71
N GLY A 342 4.01 -13.63 -23.25
CA GLY A 342 4.96 -14.59 -23.83
C GLY A 342 4.28 -15.44 -24.90
N ALA A 343 4.32 -16.77 -24.74
CA ALA A 343 3.69 -17.72 -25.65
C ALA A 343 2.20 -18.01 -25.34
N TYR A 344 1.63 -17.41 -24.29
CA TYR A 344 0.26 -17.67 -23.85
C TYR A 344 -0.70 -16.62 -24.42
N ASP A 345 -1.58 -17.05 -25.32
CA ASP A 345 -2.60 -16.20 -25.95
C ASP A 345 -3.90 -16.15 -25.14
N PHE A 346 -4.33 -14.96 -24.71
CA PHE A 346 -5.59 -14.68 -24.01
C PHE A 346 -6.51 -13.73 -24.78
N SER A 347 -6.26 -13.53 -26.08
CA SER A 347 -7.05 -12.63 -26.93
C SER A 347 -8.52 -13.04 -27.12
N LYS A 348 -8.85 -14.29 -26.78
CA LYS A 348 -10.18 -14.89 -26.93
C LYS A 348 -10.71 -15.37 -25.59
N TYR A 349 -12.01 -15.12 -25.33
CA TYR A 349 -12.66 -15.53 -24.09
C TYR A 349 -12.75 -17.06 -23.98
N GLU A 350 -12.84 -17.77 -25.10
CA GLU A 350 -12.79 -19.25 -25.14
C GLU A 350 -11.48 -19.76 -24.55
N THR A 351 -10.34 -19.13 -24.91
CA THR A 351 -9.05 -19.49 -24.36
C THR A 351 -8.95 -19.17 -22.88
N CYS A 352 -9.49 -18.02 -22.43
CA CYS A 352 -9.54 -17.68 -21.02
C CYS A 352 -10.34 -18.71 -20.21
N VAL A 353 -11.49 -19.18 -20.72
CA VAL A 353 -12.31 -20.21 -20.06
C VAL A 353 -11.52 -21.51 -19.92
N GLU A 354 -10.90 -21.99 -20.99
CA GLU A 354 -10.14 -23.25 -20.95
C GLU A 354 -8.85 -23.11 -20.13
N ALA A 355 -8.19 -21.96 -20.15
CA ALA A 355 -7.02 -21.69 -19.34
C ALA A 355 -7.36 -21.61 -17.84
N ALA A 356 -8.46 -20.94 -17.47
CA ALA A 356 -8.94 -20.85 -16.09
C ALA A 356 -9.27 -22.21 -15.48
N ARG A 357 -9.68 -23.17 -16.32
CA ARG A 357 -9.98 -24.57 -15.95
C ARG A 357 -8.78 -25.52 -16.06
N GLY A 358 -7.62 -25.01 -16.48
CA GLY A 358 -6.42 -25.82 -16.68
C GLY A 358 -6.48 -26.74 -17.90
N ASN A 359 -7.45 -26.58 -18.80
CA ASN A 359 -7.59 -27.46 -19.95
C ASN A 359 -6.54 -27.21 -21.04
N MET A 360 -5.89 -26.03 -21.02
CA MET A 360 -4.91 -25.62 -22.03
C MET A 360 -3.48 -26.16 -21.81
N GLU A 361 -3.27 -27.02 -20.81
CA GLU A 361 -1.95 -27.51 -20.41
C GLU A 361 -1.37 -28.57 -21.35
N SER A 362 -2.22 -29.29 -22.09
CA SER A 362 -1.79 -30.23 -23.12
C SER A 362 -2.92 -30.54 -24.10
N ASP A 363 -2.56 -31.07 -25.27
CA ASP A 363 -3.52 -31.55 -26.27
C ASP A 363 -4.43 -32.66 -25.73
N ALA A 364 -3.90 -33.58 -24.94
CA ALA A 364 -4.68 -34.69 -24.37
C ALA A 364 -5.76 -34.20 -23.40
N VAL A 365 -5.39 -33.30 -22.49
CA VAL A 365 -6.34 -32.73 -21.51
C VAL A 365 -7.40 -31.87 -22.20
N CYS A 366 -6.99 -31.03 -23.15
CA CYS A 366 -7.94 -30.22 -23.92
C CYS A 366 -8.88 -31.11 -24.75
N LEU A 367 -8.36 -32.12 -25.44
CA LEU A 367 -9.17 -33.06 -26.20
C LEU A 367 -10.22 -33.73 -25.30
N GLN A 368 -9.83 -34.20 -24.11
CA GLN A 368 -10.75 -34.77 -23.13
C GLN A 368 -11.81 -33.77 -22.69
N SER A 369 -11.43 -32.52 -22.38
CA SER A 369 -12.37 -31.46 -22.00
C SER A 369 -13.36 -31.11 -23.11
N GLN A 370 -13.04 -31.46 -24.35
CA GLN A 370 -13.84 -31.23 -25.55
C GLN A 370 -14.64 -32.48 -25.97
N GLY A 371 -14.77 -33.50 -25.10
CA GLY A 371 -15.52 -34.73 -25.40
C GLY A 371 -14.70 -35.82 -26.11
N GLY A 372 -13.39 -35.62 -26.26
CA GLY A 372 -12.41 -36.64 -26.64
C GLY A 372 -12.22 -36.89 -28.14
N THR A 373 -12.99 -36.22 -29.01
CA THR A 373 -12.97 -36.47 -30.47
C THR A 373 -12.42 -35.31 -31.28
N LYS A 374 -12.73 -34.07 -30.89
CA LYS A 374 -12.35 -32.88 -31.66
C LYS A 374 -12.18 -31.68 -30.74
N ILE A 375 -11.06 -30.98 -30.89
CA ILE A 375 -10.82 -29.71 -30.20
C ILE A 375 -11.46 -28.58 -31.00
N ASN A 376 -12.10 -27.63 -30.30
CA ASN A 376 -12.64 -26.43 -30.93
C ASN A 376 -11.52 -25.65 -31.66
N PRO A 377 -11.62 -25.39 -32.97
CA PRO A 377 -10.58 -24.71 -33.74
C PRO A 377 -10.35 -23.24 -33.34
N LYS A 378 -11.22 -22.66 -32.50
CA LYS A 378 -11.01 -21.32 -31.94
C LYS A 378 -9.86 -21.28 -30.94
N LEU A 379 -9.55 -22.40 -30.28
CA LEU A 379 -8.53 -22.51 -29.24
C LEU A 379 -7.12 -22.55 -29.86
N PRO A 380 -6.15 -21.82 -29.29
CA PRO A 380 -4.77 -21.83 -29.76
C PRO A 380 -4.08 -23.18 -29.43
N PRO A 381 -2.82 -23.37 -29.84
CA PRO A 381 -2.01 -24.50 -29.39
C PRO A 381 -1.92 -24.58 -27.86
N ARG A 382 -1.99 -25.80 -27.32
CA ARG A 382 -1.94 -26.07 -25.88
C ARG A 382 -0.50 -26.31 -25.45
N GLN A 383 -0.13 -25.83 -24.27
CA GLN A 383 1.18 -26.07 -23.68
C GLN A 383 1.13 -25.88 -22.16
N PRO A 384 2.04 -26.50 -21.39
CA PRO A 384 2.08 -26.30 -19.95
C PRO A 384 2.26 -24.83 -19.56
N GLY A 385 1.57 -24.39 -18.52
CA GLY A 385 1.70 -23.05 -17.93
C GLY A 385 0.58 -22.06 -18.27
N TYR A 386 -0.39 -22.42 -19.11
CA TYR A 386 -1.55 -21.57 -19.43
C TYR A 386 -2.38 -21.20 -18.19
N TYR A 387 -2.62 -22.16 -17.28
CA TYR A 387 -3.37 -21.94 -16.05
C TYR A 387 -2.69 -20.91 -15.15
N ALA A 388 -1.40 -21.11 -14.88
CA ALA A 388 -0.62 -20.21 -14.03
C ALA A 388 -0.48 -18.82 -14.66
N ALA A 389 -0.22 -18.76 -15.97
CA ALA A 389 -0.11 -17.50 -16.70
C ALA A 389 -1.43 -16.72 -16.71
N TYR A 390 -2.57 -17.40 -16.88
CA TYR A 390 -3.89 -16.77 -16.86
C TYR A 390 -4.14 -16.11 -15.51
N TRP A 391 -4.11 -16.88 -14.43
CA TRP A 391 -4.40 -16.35 -13.08
C TRP A 391 -3.39 -15.30 -12.62
N ALA A 392 -2.13 -15.40 -13.03
CA ALA A 392 -1.14 -14.35 -12.76
C ALA A 392 -1.43 -13.04 -13.48
N GLN A 393 -2.05 -13.07 -14.67
CA GLN A 393 -2.50 -11.86 -15.36
C GLN A 393 -3.79 -11.32 -14.77
N VAL A 394 -4.74 -12.19 -14.40
CA VAL A 394 -5.97 -11.79 -13.71
C VAL A 394 -5.61 -10.99 -12.45
N GLU A 395 -4.70 -11.51 -11.63
CA GLU A 395 -4.23 -10.88 -10.39
C GLU A 395 -3.69 -9.45 -10.59
N LYS A 396 -3.12 -9.15 -11.77
CA LYS A 396 -2.59 -7.82 -12.12
C LYS A 396 -3.65 -6.88 -12.70
N THR A 397 -4.75 -7.43 -13.20
CA THR A 397 -5.85 -6.68 -13.84
C THR A 397 -7.00 -6.38 -12.87
N LEU A 398 -7.01 -6.98 -11.68
CA LEU A 398 -8.02 -6.69 -10.64
C LEU A 398 -8.08 -5.20 -10.30
N ASP A 399 -9.28 -4.63 -10.40
CA ASP A 399 -9.55 -3.24 -10.06
C ASP A 399 -10.66 -3.16 -9.00
N PRO A 400 -10.43 -2.53 -7.84
CA PRO A 400 -9.21 -1.81 -7.43
C PRO A 400 -8.13 -2.59 -6.68
N MET A 401 -8.34 -3.87 -6.33
CA MET A 401 -7.44 -4.62 -5.43
C MET A 401 -5.94 -4.56 -5.81
N ALA A 402 -5.58 -4.70 -7.10
CA ALA A 402 -4.18 -4.68 -7.51
C ALA A 402 -3.53 -3.31 -7.26
N ALA A 403 -4.24 -2.22 -7.58
CA ALA A 403 -3.78 -0.86 -7.34
C ALA A 403 -3.70 -0.53 -5.85
N ALA A 404 -4.65 -1.02 -5.05
CA ALA A 404 -4.68 -0.86 -3.61
C ALA A 404 -3.46 -1.50 -2.93
N ARG A 405 -3.15 -2.76 -3.26
CA ARG A 405 -1.96 -3.46 -2.75
C ARG A 405 -0.67 -2.74 -3.12
N LEU A 406 -0.56 -2.30 -4.38
CA LEU A 406 0.59 -1.53 -4.85
C LEU A 406 0.75 -0.20 -4.09
N ALA A 407 -0.34 0.54 -3.89
CA ALA A 407 -0.33 1.81 -3.18
C ALA A 407 0.03 1.64 -1.69
N ALA A 408 -0.49 0.60 -1.02
CA ALA A 408 -0.14 0.26 0.36
C ALA A 408 1.33 -0.19 0.49
N GLY A 409 1.83 -1.02 -0.44
CA GLY A 409 3.25 -1.41 -0.49
C GLY A 409 4.17 -0.20 -0.67
N ASN A 410 3.83 0.71 -1.59
CA ASN A 410 4.56 1.98 -1.78
C ASN A 410 4.51 2.87 -0.53
N PHE A 411 3.38 2.93 0.17
CA PHE A 411 3.27 3.66 1.43
C PHE A 411 4.26 3.12 2.47
N PHE A 412 4.24 1.81 2.72
CA PHE A 412 5.16 1.18 3.67
C PHE A 412 6.61 1.39 3.27
N TYR A 413 6.92 1.28 1.97
CA TYR A 413 8.26 1.56 1.45
C TYR A 413 8.68 3.00 1.76
N THR A 414 7.86 4.00 1.41
CA THR A 414 8.14 5.41 1.67
C THR A 414 8.33 5.67 3.16
N MET A 415 7.47 5.12 4.02
CA MET A 415 7.59 5.32 5.47
C MET A 415 8.83 4.62 6.03
N ASN A 416 9.21 3.43 5.53
CA ASN A 416 10.37 2.69 6.02
C ASN A 416 11.68 3.44 5.78
N ILE A 417 11.78 4.16 4.66
CA ILE A 417 13.00 4.91 4.29
C ILE A 417 13.05 6.35 4.81
N SER A 418 11.88 6.92 5.11
CA SER A 418 11.79 8.32 5.52
C SER A 418 11.62 8.47 7.03
N SER A 419 11.25 7.40 7.74
CA SER A 419 10.99 7.42 9.17
C SER A 419 11.51 6.19 9.91
N ASN A 420 11.74 6.34 11.21
CA ASN A 420 11.87 5.20 12.11
C ASN A 420 10.48 4.61 12.43
N ALA A 421 9.86 4.01 11.41
CA ALA A 421 8.51 3.45 11.50
C ALA A 421 8.53 1.94 11.79
N HIS A 422 7.60 1.53 12.66
CA HIS A 422 7.24 0.13 12.85
C HIS A 422 5.81 -0.06 12.35
N PHE A 423 5.59 -1.15 11.63
CA PHE A 423 4.39 -1.39 10.86
C PHE A 423 3.58 -2.55 11.43
N GLY A 424 2.28 -2.33 11.54
CA GLY A 424 1.30 -3.38 11.71
C GLY A 424 0.31 -3.36 10.54
N LEU A 425 -0.29 -4.51 10.28
CA LEU A 425 -1.31 -4.69 9.25
C LEU A 425 -2.43 -5.54 9.81
N SER A 426 -3.68 -5.11 9.63
CA SER A 426 -4.86 -5.94 9.79
C SER A 426 -5.60 -5.92 8.45
N ALA A 427 -5.55 -7.04 7.74
CA ALA A 427 -6.50 -7.27 6.66
C ALA A 427 -7.85 -7.67 7.27
N PHE A 428 -8.95 -7.26 6.66
CA PHE A 428 -10.28 -7.60 7.16
C PHE A 428 -11.30 -7.84 6.05
N SER A 429 -12.21 -8.78 6.32
CA SER A 429 -13.44 -8.99 5.56
C SER A 429 -14.63 -9.13 6.50
N ASP A 430 -15.21 -10.34 6.63
CA ASP A 430 -16.26 -10.67 7.62
C ASP A 430 -15.77 -10.40 9.06
N GLN A 431 -14.48 -10.63 9.26
CA GLN A 431 -13.75 -10.45 10.50
C GLN A 431 -12.30 -10.02 10.16
N ALA A 432 -11.62 -9.44 11.13
CA ALA A 432 -10.19 -9.14 11.04
C ALA A 432 -9.36 -10.41 11.30
N GLY A 433 -8.14 -10.41 10.76
CA GLY A 433 -7.14 -11.42 11.10
C GLY A 433 -6.80 -11.42 12.59
N THR A 434 -6.42 -12.58 13.12
CA THR A 434 -5.93 -12.73 14.50
C THR A 434 -4.47 -13.16 14.57
N SER A 435 -3.87 -13.53 13.44
CA SER A 435 -2.46 -13.91 13.30
C SER A 435 -1.98 -13.71 11.86
N ALA A 436 -0.67 -13.77 11.64
CA ALA A 436 -0.09 -13.65 10.29
C ALA A 436 -0.52 -14.78 9.33
N SER A 437 -0.98 -15.92 9.85
CA SER A 437 -1.48 -17.06 9.08
C SER A 437 -3.01 -17.13 8.99
N SER A 438 -3.72 -16.12 9.48
CA SER A 438 -5.18 -16.09 9.44
C SER A 438 -5.69 -16.08 8.00
N TYR A 439 -6.77 -16.82 7.76
CA TYR A 439 -7.44 -16.92 6.47
C TYR A 439 -8.94 -16.69 6.66
N TRP A 440 -9.61 -16.35 5.57
CA TRP A 440 -11.06 -16.19 5.54
C TRP A 440 -11.74 -17.54 5.81
N PRO A 441 -12.55 -17.69 6.89
CA PRO A 441 -13.02 -18.99 7.35
C PRO A 441 -14.21 -19.54 6.55
N THR A 442 -14.84 -18.72 5.71
CA THR A 442 -16.14 -19.04 5.12
C THR A 442 -16.06 -20.14 4.06
N THR A 443 -14.98 -20.17 3.27
CA THR A 443 -14.77 -21.21 2.27
C THR A 443 -13.30 -21.31 1.88
N THR A 444 -12.88 -22.50 1.46
CA THR A 444 -11.61 -22.71 0.76
C THR A 444 -11.81 -22.95 -0.74
N ALA A 445 -13.05 -23.02 -1.22
CA ALA A 445 -13.36 -23.28 -2.63
C ALA A 445 -12.91 -22.09 -3.50
N SER A 446 -12.16 -22.36 -4.56
CA SER A 446 -11.63 -21.32 -5.46
C SER A 446 -12.69 -20.80 -6.44
N CYS A 447 -13.60 -21.66 -6.89
CA CYS A 447 -14.70 -21.28 -7.78
C CYS A 447 -15.94 -20.88 -6.99
N ASP A 448 -16.56 -21.83 -6.29
CA ASP A 448 -17.78 -21.62 -5.52
C ASP A 448 -17.99 -22.77 -4.52
N PRO A 449 -18.58 -22.56 -3.33
CA PRO A 449 -18.91 -23.65 -2.41
C PRO A 449 -19.81 -24.74 -3.00
N ALA A 450 -20.65 -24.41 -4.00
CA ALA A 450 -21.46 -25.38 -4.73
C ALA A 450 -20.68 -26.14 -5.84
N TRP A 451 -19.43 -25.75 -6.12
CA TRP A 451 -18.55 -26.41 -7.09
C TRP A 451 -17.11 -26.56 -6.57
N LEU A 452 -16.90 -27.61 -5.76
CA LEU A 452 -15.60 -27.89 -5.12
C LEU A 452 -14.51 -28.38 -6.08
N HIS A 453 -14.86 -28.67 -7.35
CA HIS A 453 -13.91 -29.20 -8.33
C HIS A 453 -13.03 -28.13 -8.99
N GLY A 454 -13.35 -26.85 -8.80
CA GLY A 454 -12.55 -25.72 -9.26
C GLY A 454 -11.26 -25.47 -8.46
N GLY A 455 -10.91 -26.37 -7.55
CA GLY A 455 -9.75 -26.26 -6.67
C GLY A 455 -10.04 -25.58 -5.33
N SER A 456 -9.08 -25.67 -4.41
CA SER A 456 -9.15 -25.08 -3.08
C SER A 456 -7.88 -24.33 -2.72
N ASN A 457 -8.03 -23.25 -1.94
CA ASN A 457 -6.96 -22.41 -1.44
C ASN A 457 -7.32 -21.81 -0.08
N ASN A 458 -6.30 -21.39 0.67
CA ASN A 458 -6.49 -20.54 1.86
C ASN A 458 -6.40 -19.08 1.43
N PHE A 459 -7.45 -18.29 1.69
CA PHE A 459 -7.51 -16.88 1.31
C PHE A 459 -7.07 -16.00 2.47
N PRO A 460 -5.89 -15.35 2.41
CA PRO A 460 -5.30 -14.71 3.58
C PRO A 460 -6.10 -13.50 4.06
N VAL A 461 -6.28 -13.41 5.37
CA VAL A 461 -6.79 -12.24 6.10
C VAL A 461 -5.87 -12.05 7.32
N PRO A 462 -4.59 -11.66 7.12
CA PRO A 462 -3.59 -11.69 8.17
C PRO A 462 -3.69 -10.51 9.15
N LEU A 463 -3.22 -10.77 10.37
CA LEU A 463 -2.76 -9.75 11.32
C LEU A 463 -1.23 -9.83 11.42
N VAL A 464 -0.54 -8.80 10.94
CA VAL A 464 0.88 -8.59 11.23
C VAL A 464 0.97 -7.71 12.46
N ASN A 465 1.41 -8.30 13.58
CA ASN A 465 1.52 -7.60 14.85
C ASN A 465 2.58 -6.49 14.80
N LEU A 466 2.42 -5.49 15.67
CA LEU A 466 3.50 -4.55 15.96
C LEU A 466 4.57 -5.24 16.80
N ASP A 467 5.84 -4.98 16.48
CA ASP A 467 6.99 -5.42 17.26
C ASP A 467 7.87 -4.22 17.59
N LYS A 468 8.05 -3.88 18.86
CA LYS A 468 8.92 -2.76 19.28
C LYS A 468 10.39 -2.88 18.86
N SER A 469 10.83 -4.08 18.47
CA SER A 469 12.22 -4.39 18.11
C SER A 469 12.47 -4.51 16.60
N LYS A 470 11.40 -4.54 15.78
CA LYS A 470 11.49 -4.74 14.33
C LYS A 470 10.52 -3.83 13.59
N SER A 471 10.91 -3.31 12.42
CA SER A 471 10.01 -2.49 11.61
C SER A 471 8.83 -3.29 11.05
N ASN A 472 8.99 -4.60 10.86
CA ASN A 472 8.05 -5.50 10.19
C ASN A 472 7.73 -5.10 8.74
N PHE A 473 8.58 -4.30 8.10
CA PHE A 473 8.40 -3.87 6.70
C PHE A 473 8.28 -5.05 5.72
N ASP A 474 9.22 -6.00 5.81
CA ASP A 474 9.22 -7.17 4.93
C ASP A 474 7.97 -8.04 5.19
N ASP A 475 7.55 -8.18 6.46
CA ASP A 475 6.37 -8.98 6.85
C ASP A 475 5.05 -8.36 6.34
N VAL A 476 4.87 -7.04 6.43
CA VAL A 476 3.67 -6.39 5.89
C VAL A 476 3.65 -6.42 4.36
N ASN A 477 4.81 -6.31 3.70
CA ASN A 477 4.89 -6.38 2.25
C ASN A 477 4.63 -7.80 1.72
N ASP A 478 5.13 -8.82 2.42
CA ASP A 478 4.84 -10.23 2.16
C ASP A 478 3.35 -10.54 2.40
N ALA A 479 2.75 -9.98 3.44
CA ALA A 479 1.31 -10.15 3.72
C ALA A 479 0.43 -9.53 2.63
N LEU A 480 0.79 -8.35 2.10
CA LEU A 480 0.06 -7.70 1.00
C LEU A 480 0.16 -8.49 -0.30
N ASN A 481 1.38 -8.86 -0.69
CA ASN A 481 1.68 -9.36 -2.04
C ASN A 481 1.75 -10.89 -2.15
N GLY A 482 1.66 -11.59 -1.02
CA GLY A 482 1.89 -13.03 -0.95
C GLY A 482 3.39 -13.37 -1.00
N LYS A 483 3.71 -14.58 -0.55
CA LYS A 483 5.08 -15.12 -0.57
C LYS A 483 5.08 -16.64 -0.62
N GLY A 484 5.83 -17.20 -1.57
CA GLY A 484 5.89 -18.64 -1.77
C GLY A 484 4.51 -19.21 -2.07
N ALA A 485 4.00 -20.06 -1.17
CA ALA A 485 2.67 -20.67 -1.29
C ALA A 485 1.53 -19.80 -0.73
N ILE A 486 1.84 -18.69 -0.05
CA ILE A 486 0.83 -17.76 0.49
C ILE A 486 0.39 -16.84 -0.64
N LEU A 487 -0.91 -16.82 -0.91
CA LEU A 487 -1.51 -15.95 -1.92
C LEU A 487 -1.37 -14.47 -1.54
N PRO A 488 -1.38 -13.55 -2.51
CA PRO A 488 -1.64 -12.14 -2.21
C PRO A 488 -3.01 -11.94 -1.55
N LEU A 489 -3.21 -10.78 -0.91
CA LEU A 489 -4.53 -10.38 -0.45
C LEU A 489 -5.49 -10.28 -1.63
N ARG A 490 -6.68 -10.86 -1.47
CA ARG A 490 -7.71 -10.95 -2.49
C ARG A 490 -9.08 -10.59 -1.91
N PRO A 491 -10.02 -10.10 -2.74
CA PRO A 491 -11.38 -9.81 -2.32
C PRO A 491 -12.08 -11.07 -1.77
N THR A 492 -12.71 -10.95 -0.61
CA THR A 492 -13.40 -12.02 0.11
C THR A 492 -14.48 -11.45 1.03
N GLY A 493 -15.60 -12.14 1.20
CA GLY A 493 -16.56 -11.83 2.26
C GLY A 493 -17.12 -10.40 2.27
N LYS A 494 -17.45 -9.95 3.47
CA LYS A 494 -18.12 -8.70 3.86
C LYS A 494 -17.11 -7.66 4.37
N THR A 495 -17.60 -6.56 4.93
CA THR A 495 -16.81 -5.38 5.30
C THR A 495 -17.00 -5.05 6.79
N ASN A 496 -16.11 -5.59 7.65
CA ASN A 496 -16.13 -5.40 9.11
C ASN A 496 -15.03 -4.45 9.59
N ILE A 497 -15.25 -3.14 9.38
CA ILE A 497 -14.28 -2.09 9.74
C ILE A 497 -14.05 -2.02 11.26
N ALA A 498 -15.10 -2.24 12.06
CA ALA A 498 -15.03 -2.13 13.51
C ALA A 498 -14.05 -3.14 14.12
N ASP A 499 -13.99 -4.36 13.57
CA ASP A 499 -13.11 -5.42 14.07
C ASP A 499 -11.63 -5.15 13.74
N SER A 500 -11.36 -4.63 12.52
CA SER A 500 -10.00 -4.21 12.15
C SER A 500 -9.51 -3.04 12.99
N LEU A 501 -10.37 -2.04 13.25
CA LEU A 501 -10.03 -0.92 14.13
C LEU A 501 -9.80 -1.39 15.58
N GLN A 502 -10.55 -2.38 16.06
CA GLN A 502 -10.30 -2.98 17.37
C GLN A 502 -8.94 -3.67 17.43
N SER A 503 -8.58 -4.42 16.39
CA SER A 503 -7.28 -5.09 16.28
C SER A 503 -6.13 -4.08 16.29
N ALA A 504 -6.24 -3.02 15.49
CA ALA A 504 -5.27 -1.92 15.46
C ALA A 504 -5.11 -1.24 16.84
N LEU A 505 -6.22 -0.99 17.53
CA LEU A 505 -6.20 -0.40 18.87
C LEU A 505 -5.55 -1.31 19.91
N ASN A 506 -5.81 -2.62 19.85
CA ASN A 506 -5.17 -3.59 20.74
C ASN A 506 -3.64 -3.56 20.57
N GLU A 507 -3.15 -3.48 19.32
CA GLU A 507 -1.73 -3.44 19.01
C GLU A 507 -1.08 -2.11 19.46
N LEU A 508 -1.73 -0.98 19.17
CA LEU A 508 -1.20 0.36 19.48
C LEU A 508 -1.37 0.81 20.94
N THR A 509 -2.11 0.05 21.76
CA THR A 509 -2.28 0.33 23.20
C THR A 509 -1.60 -0.69 24.10
N ASP A 510 -1.07 -1.77 23.55
CA ASP A 510 -0.28 -2.76 24.29
C ASP A 510 1.17 -2.28 24.46
N ALA A 511 1.55 -1.94 25.70
CA ALA A 511 2.88 -1.45 26.05
C ALA A 511 4.01 -2.47 25.77
N ALA A 512 3.69 -3.74 25.52
CA ALA A 512 4.67 -4.73 25.08
C ALA A 512 5.03 -4.58 23.59
N LYS A 513 4.13 -3.98 22.78
CA LYS A 513 4.19 -3.95 21.32
C LYS A 513 4.53 -2.57 20.76
N TYR A 514 3.88 -1.51 21.23
CA TYR A 514 4.17 -0.15 20.76
C TYR A 514 5.38 0.45 21.50
N ARG A 515 5.99 1.47 20.89
CA ARG A 515 7.17 2.17 21.40
C ARG A 515 6.73 3.43 22.17
N PRO A 516 7.10 3.60 23.46
CA PRO A 516 6.54 4.66 24.32
C PRO A 516 6.69 6.10 23.83
N ARG A 517 7.70 6.38 23.01
CA ARG A 517 7.97 7.71 22.45
C ARG A 517 7.52 7.85 20.99
N ALA A 518 6.98 6.79 20.40
CA ALA A 518 6.48 6.83 19.04
C ALA A 518 5.12 7.53 18.97
N LYS A 519 4.93 8.32 17.92
CA LYS A 519 3.58 8.74 17.52
C LYS A 519 2.89 7.52 16.92
N ARG A 520 1.61 7.37 17.26
CA ARG A 520 0.81 6.21 16.89
C ARG A 520 -0.28 6.68 15.95
N ALA A 521 -0.47 5.99 14.84
CA ALA A 521 -1.53 6.32 13.89
C ALA A 521 -2.11 5.07 13.25
N ILE A 522 -3.40 5.14 12.97
CA ILE A 522 -4.13 4.14 12.19
C ILE A 522 -4.39 4.72 10.82
N ILE A 523 -4.16 3.93 9.79
CA ILE A 523 -4.58 4.22 8.41
C ILE A 523 -5.68 3.22 8.10
N LEU A 524 -6.86 3.70 7.74
CA LEU A 524 -7.98 2.88 7.29
C LEU A 524 -8.18 3.10 5.79
N PHE A 525 -8.11 2.02 5.03
CA PHE A 525 -8.40 2.00 3.60
C PHE A 525 -9.56 1.06 3.33
N THR A 526 -10.55 1.52 2.56
CA THR A 526 -11.74 0.77 2.11
C THR A 526 -12.29 1.38 0.82
N ASP A 527 -13.09 0.62 0.08
CA ASP A 527 -13.85 1.07 -1.10
C ASP A 527 -15.35 1.27 -0.84
N GLY A 528 -15.77 1.13 0.42
CA GLY A 528 -17.18 1.10 0.78
C GLY A 528 -17.49 1.42 2.23
N VAL A 529 -18.72 1.06 2.63
CA VAL A 529 -19.26 1.27 3.97
C VAL A 529 -19.47 -0.07 4.68
N PRO A 530 -19.36 -0.12 6.01
CA PRO A 530 -19.39 -1.39 6.71
C PRO A 530 -20.79 -2.01 6.66
N ASN A 531 -20.82 -3.33 6.50
CA ASN A 531 -22.03 -4.15 6.52
C ASN A 531 -21.97 -5.24 7.62
N GLU A 532 -20.90 -5.26 8.39
CA GLU A 532 -20.72 -6.00 9.65
C GLU A 532 -20.01 -5.13 10.70
N PRO A 533 -20.23 -5.35 12.00
CA PRO A 533 -21.11 -6.36 12.60
C PRO A 533 -22.56 -5.89 12.74
N GLY A 534 -23.46 -6.79 13.14
CA GLY A 534 -24.76 -6.42 13.71
C GLY A 534 -25.94 -6.46 12.73
N GLY A 535 -25.78 -7.14 11.59
CA GLY A 535 -26.88 -7.49 10.68
C GLY A 535 -27.53 -6.32 9.94
N SER A 536 -27.02 -5.10 10.08
CA SER A 536 -27.46 -3.92 9.33
C SER A 536 -26.32 -2.91 9.21
N SER A 537 -26.30 -2.12 8.12
CA SER A 537 -25.28 -1.08 7.92
C SER A 537 -25.25 -0.06 9.05
N ALA A 538 -26.41 0.31 9.62
CA ALA A 538 -26.46 1.26 10.73
C ALA A 538 -25.78 0.73 12.01
N ALA A 539 -25.94 -0.56 12.32
CA ALA A 539 -25.27 -1.19 13.46
C ALA A 539 -23.76 -1.29 13.22
N ALA A 540 -23.37 -1.64 11.99
CA ALA A 540 -21.97 -1.75 11.56
C ALA A 540 -21.25 -0.39 11.63
N GLU A 541 -21.88 0.68 11.12
CA GLU A 541 -21.39 2.06 11.21
C GLU A 541 -21.24 2.51 12.67
N SER A 542 -22.25 2.25 13.51
CA SER A 542 -22.22 2.59 14.94
C SER A 542 -21.06 1.90 15.66
N ALA A 543 -20.82 0.61 15.37
CA ALA A 543 -19.70 -0.14 15.93
C ALA A 543 -18.35 0.47 15.54
N ALA A 544 -18.18 0.88 14.27
CA ALA A 544 -16.95 1.50 13.79
C ALA A 544 -16.72 2.90 14.42
N PHE A 545 -17.77 3.72 14.54
CA PHE A 545 -17.70 5.02 15.23
C PHE A 545 -17.35 4.89 16.72
N ALA A 546 -17.80 3.83 17.38
CA ALA A 546 -17.38 3.54 18.75
C ALA A 546 -15.87 3.29 18.85
N LYS A 547 -15.27 2.60 17.87
CA LYS A 547 -13.80 2.41 17.81
C LYS A 547 -13.06 3.70 17.51
N ALA A 548 -13.59 4.55 16.62
CA ALA A 548 -13.00 5.86 16.37
C ALA A 548 -13.00 6.75 17.63
N SER A 549 -14.09 6.72 18.40
CA SER A 549 -14.19 7.44 19.67
C SER A 549 -13.20 6.89 20.71
N LEU A 550 -13.02 5.56 20.76
CA LEU A 550 -12.01 4.91 21.60
C LEU A 550 -10.60 5.34 21.19
N ALA A 551 -10.29 5.38 19.89
CA ALA A 551 -9.01 5.85 19.37
C ALA A 551 -8.69 7.29 19.81
N ASN A 552 -9.69 8.18 19.71
CA ASN A 552 -9.57 9.56 20.20
C ASN A 552 -9.23 9.61 21.69
N SER A 553 -9.92 8.82 22.53
CA SER A 553 -9.63 8.74 23.97
C SER A 553 -8.21 8.26 24.30
N LYS A 554 -7.54 7.60 23.35
CA LYS A 554 -6.15 7.11 23.46
C LYS A 554 -5.14 8.02 22.76
N GLY A 555 -5.59 9.12 22.15
CA GLY A 555 -4.74 10.04 21.39
C GLY A 555 -4.20 9.42 20.09
N ILE A 556 -4.95 8.50 19.47
CA ILE A 556 -4.55 7.81 18.24
C ILE A 556 -5.43 8.32 17.08
N PRO A 557 -4.90 9.14 16.14
CA PRO A 557 -5.63 9.53 14.94
C PRO A 557 -5.89 8.34 14.02
N ILE A 558 -7.05 8.37 13.34
CA ILE A 558 -7.40 7.44 12.26
C ILE A 558 -7.49 8.22 10.95
N TYR A 559 -6.46 8.11 10.11
CA TYR A 559 -6.45 8.64 8.76
C TYR A 559 -7.22 7.71 7.84
N THR A 560 -8.11 8.26 7.01
CA THR A 560 -8.99 7.46 6.16
C THR A 560 -8.73 7.72 4.68
N ILE A 561 -8.70 6.65 3.89
CA ILE A 561 -8.73 6.67 2.43
C ILE A 561 -10.00 5.95 2.01
N GLY A 562 -10.89 6.66 1.31
CA GLY A 562 -12.10 6.08 0.73
C GLY A 562 -11.96 6.01 -0.78
N LEU A 563 -12.20 4.84 -1.37
CA LEU A 563 -12.19 4.61 -2.80
C LEU A 563 -13.61 4.41 -3.33
N SER A 564 -14.26 5.51 -3.67
CA SER A 564 -15.59 5.47 -4.28
C SER A 564 -15.52 5.67 -5.79
N GLN A 565 -15.41 4.57 -6.53
CA GLN A 565 -15.51 4.58 -8.00
C GLN A 565 -16.97 4.73 -8.49
N ASN A 566 -17.95 4.43 -7.63
CA ASN A 566 -19.37 4.51 -7.92
C ASN A 566 -20.03 5.76 -7.33
N ALA A 567 -20.78 6.51 -8.16
CA ALA A 567 -21.44 7.76 -7.75
C ALA A 567 -22.50 7.57 -6.64
N THR A 568 -23.08 6.37 -6.53
CA THR A 568 -24.08 6.01 -5.50
C THR A 568 -23.45 5.69 -4.13
N ILE A 569 -22.21 5.20 -4.13
CA ILE A 569 -21.46 4.83 -2.91
C ILE A 569 -20.81 6.07 -2.31
N LYS A 570 -20.28 6.95 -3.17
CA LYS A 570 -19.49 8.13 -2.78
C LYS A 570 -20.09 8.98 -1.65
N PRO A 571 -21.36 9.41 -1.69
CA PRO A 571 -21.91 10.24 -0.62
C PRO A 571 -21.96 9.51 0.74
N LYS A 572 -22.14 8.19 0.73
CA LYS A 572 -22.19 7.39 1.96
C LYS A 572 -20.79 7.17 2.53
N GLU A 573 -19.83 6.85 1.67
CA GLU A 573 -18.44 6.68 2.08
C GLU A 573 -17.86 8.01 2.60
N ASP A 574 -18.08 9.13 1.90
CA ASP A 574 -17.65 10.47 2.33
C ASP A 574 -18.27 10.87 3.68
N ALA A 575 -19.53 10.49 3.92
CA ALA A 575 -20.20 10.74 5.19
C ALA A 575 -19.60 9.89 6.32
N PHE A 576 -19.29 8.62 6.03
CA PHE A 576 -18.82 7.64 7.00
C PHE A 576 -17.32 7.80 7.35
N LEU A 577 -16.46 8.05 6.37
CA LEU A 577 -15.00 8.17 6.57
C LEU A 577 -14.53 9.60 6.85
N GLY A 578 -15.39 10.59 6.59
CA GLY A 578 -15.05 12.00 6.50
C GLY A 578 -14.39 12.65 7.72
N ASP A 579 -13.69 13.76 7.45
CA ASP A 579 -13.00 14.61 8.41
C ASP A 579 -13.71 15.96 8.66
N ASN A 580 -14.97 16.07 8.19
CA ASN A 580 -15.79 17.28 8.23
C ASN A 580 -15.16 18.48 7.47
N LYS A 581 -14.36 18.20 6.43
CA LYS A 581 -13.79 19.21 5.52
C LYS A 581 -14.17 18.90 4.07
N GLY A 582 -14.16 19.94 3.23
CA GLY A 582 -14.39 19.79 1.79
C GLY A 582 -15.75 19.18 1.42
N GLY A 583 -16.75 19.27 2.31
CA GLY A 583 -18.07 18.66 2.13
C GLY A 583 -18.19 17.19 2.60
N SER A 584 -17.14 16.61 3.19
CA SER A 584 -17.22 15.29 3.84
C SER A 584 -17.98 15.34 5.17
N GLY A 585 -18.47 14.18 5.63
CA GLY A 585 -19.22 14.09 6.89
C GLY A 585 -18.33 14.10 8.14
N LYS A 586 -18.98 14.10 9.31
CA LYS A 586 -18.34 13.91 10.62
C LYS A 586 -18.07 12.41 10.88
N GLY A 587 -17.29 11.80 9.99
CA GLY A 587 -17.01 10.38 9.96
C GLY A 587 -15.88 9.93 10.88
N ILE A 588 -15.31 8.77 10.58
CA ILE A 588 -14.22 8.13 11.33
C ILE A 588 -13.04 9.08 11.57
N ALA A 589 -12.56 9.78 10.53
CA ALA A 589 -11.42 10.68 10.66
C ALA A 589 -11.74 11.83 11.63
N PHE A 590 -12.91 12.46 11.48
CA PHE A 590 -13.37 13.53 12.37
C PHE A 590 -13.48 13.05 13.82
N ILE A 591 -14.14 11.90 14.05
CA ILE A 591 -14.40 11.35 15.38
C ILE A 591 -13.10 10.97 16.10
N SER A 592 -12.12 10.43 15.35
CA SER A 592 -10.81 10.06 15.90
C SER A 592 -9.96 11.24 16.39
N GLY A 593 -10.25 12.45 15.91
CA GLY A 593 -9.58 13.69 16.32
C GLY A 593 -8.13 13.78 15.86
N ASN A 594 -7.32 14.55 16.60
CA ASN A 594 -5.86 14.67 16.42
C ASN A 594 -5.41 15.03 14.99
N ASN A 595 -6.16 15.91 14.32
CA ASN A 595 -5.91 16.36 12.94
C ASN A 595 -5.84 15.23 11.90
N ALA A 596 -6.50 14.10 12.16
CA ALA A 596 -6.73 13.08 11.14
C ALA A 596 -7.41 13.70 9.91
N ILE A 597 -7.01 13.24 8.73
CA ILE A 597 -7.55 13.70 7.45
C ILE A 597 -8.22 12.54 6.72
N TYR A 598 -9.22 12.90 5.92
CA TYR A 598 -9.87 12.01 4.97
C TYR A 598 -9.40 12.34 3.56
N VAL A 599 -9.02 11.31 2.79
CA VAL A 599 -8.69 11.45 1.37
C VAL A 599 -9.69 10.64 0.55
N SER A 600 -10.58 11.35 -0.15
CA SER A 600 -11.52 10.74 -1.09
C SER A 600 -10.86 10.49 -2.44
N VAL A 601 -11.02 9.28 -2.97
CA VAL A 601 -10.45 8.83 -4.24
C VAL A 601 -11.57 8.28 -5.12
N THR A 602 -11.58 8.64 -6.39
CA THR A 602 -12.58 8.15 -7.37
C THR A 602 -12.00 7.27 -8.46
N LYS A 603 -10.67 7.12 -8.50
CA LYS A 603 -9.94 6.30 -9.47
C LYS A 603 -8.83 5.55 -8.75
N SER A 604 -8.73 4.25 -8.98
CA SER A 604 -7.71 3.40 -8.37
C SER A 604 -6.27 3.88 -8.68
N ALA A 605 -6.04 4.47 -9.86
CA ALA A 605 -4.75 5.08 -10.23
C ALA A 605 -4.28 6.21 -9.29
N ASP A 606 -5.21 6.87 -8.59
CA ASP A 606 -4.91 7.97 -7.66
C ASP A 606 -4.64 7.49 -6.22
N LEU A 607 -4.80 6.19 -5.92
CA LEU A 607 -4.59 5.63 -4.57
C LEU A 607 -3.18 5.89 -4.05
N ASN A 608 -2.17 5.72 -4.90
CA ASN A 608 -0.79 5.99 -4.48
C ASN A 608 -0.63 7.44 -4.00
N LYS A 609 -1.24 8.41 -4.70
CA LYS A 609 -1.22 9.82 -4.29
C LYS A 609 -1.96 10.04 -2.97
N ALA A 610 -3.04 9.30 -2.72
CA ALA A 610 -3.78 9.38 -1.47
C ALA A 610 -2.96 8.88 -0.27
N PHE A 611 -2.36 7.69 -0.39
CA PHE A 611 -1.44 7.16 0.61
C PHE A 611 -0.25 8.09 0.86
N GLN A 612 0.34 8.67 -0.19
CA GLN A 612 1.43 9.65 -0.05
C GLN A 612 0.98 10.96 0.62
N THR A 613 -0.30 11.33 0.50
CA THR A 613 -0.85 12.48 1.22
C THR A 613 -0.94 12.22 2.72
N ILE A 614 -1.30 11.00 3.12
CA ILE A 614 -1.25 10.57 4.53
C ILE A 614 0.20 10.48 5.02
N ALA A 615 1.12 9.92 4.25
CA ALA A 615 2.54 9.89 4.61
C ALA A 615 3.04 11.31 4.95
N ARG A 616 2.71 12.31 4.13
CA ARG A 616 3.03 13.72 4.39
C ARG A 616 2.34 14.28 5.63
N SER A 617 1.08 13.94 5.91
CA SER A 617 0.40 14.46 7.12
C SER A 617 1.02 13.90 8.40
N LEU A 618 1.54 12.67 8.36
CA LEU A 618 2.28 12.06 9.48
C LEU A 618 3.64 12.74 9.73
N VAL A 619 4.26 13.32 8.70
CA VAL A 619 5.52 14.09 8.79
C VAL A 619 5.34 15.40 9.55
N VAL A 620 4.22 16.09 9.32
CA VAL A 620 3.96 17.44 9.85
C VAL A 620 3.61 17.44 11.34
N LEU A 621 3.48 16.27 11.97
CA LEU A 621 3.08 16.18 13.36
C LEU A 621 4.08 16.77 14.37
N GLN A 622 5.25 17.29 13.98
CA GLN A 622 6.31 17.77 14.89
C GLN A 622 5.81 18.61 16.06
#